data_AF-A0A7M1T4E3-F1
#
_entry.id   AF-A0A7M1T4E3-F1
#
_cell.length_a   1.000
_cell.length_b   1.000
_cell.length_c   1.000
_cell.angle_alpha   90.00
_cell.angle_beta   90.00
_cell.angle_gamma   90.00
#
_symmetry.space_group_name_H-M   'P 1'
#
loop_
_entity.id
_entity.type
_entity.pdbx_description
1 polymer ?
#
loop_
_entity_poly.entity_id
_entity_poly.type
_entity_poly.pdbx_seq_one_letter_code
_entity_poly.pdbx_strand_id
1 'polypeptide(L)'
;MEFLNKRCLAVLLISQLTIAQTVTIINDPSIVAQEKRNVFQKWGDWKPTAKRFLGINTNVAYASVWGWMAPSQNRDYKNGKDIRPLKPTGLQNQRYLLLLEEEADAKKIEVESDSIAKRKLADFMHMTPITVDADPLWLLYYKRMLTPLKNFPDEPVNYMEWGFKNQESFELAQSLGDLKSLKEQLDMAKDKYQIARSADMPRGKRFLLYHEALMEWRDFLSNLRRYREKGITLLEINKLWAKMKKSEKNIPQMEGDVAIVKQVMAQYKDKF
;
A
#
# COMPACT_ATOMS: atom_id res chain seq x y z
N MET A 1 -13.22 81.30 -26.36
CA MET A 1 -11.97 80.50 -26.47
C MET A 1 -12.21 78.99 -26.61
N GLU A 2 -13.44 78.48 -26.64
CA GLU A 2 -13.69 77.03 -26.72
C GLU A 2 -13.51 76.41 -28.12
N PHE A 3 -13.68 77.20 -29.19
CA PHE A 3 -13.53 76.72 -30.57
C PHE A 3 -12.07 76.44 -30.98
N LEU A 4 -11.10 77.08 -30.30
CA LEU A 4 -9.67 76.89 -30.60
C LEU A 4 -9.16 75.56 -30.03
N ASN A 5 -9.61 75.18 -28.82
CA ASN A 5 -9.22 73.92 -28.19
C ASN A 5 -9.76 72.68 -28.92
N LYS A 6 -11.00 72.72 -29.44
CA LYS A 6 -11.58 71.58 -30.18
C LYS A 6 -10.87 71.31 -31.52
N ARG A 7 -10.36 72.36 -32.18
CA ARG A 7 -9.57 72.22 -33.43
C ARG A 7 -8.15 71.72 -33.18
N CYS A 8 -7.49 72.16 -32.11
CA CYS A 8 -6.18 71.62 -31.73
C CYS A 8 -6.25 70.13 -31.32
N LEU A 9 -7.33 69.73 -30.64
CA LEU A 9 -7.52 68.33 -30.22
C LEU A 9 -7.81 67.39 -31.41
N ALA A 10 -8.55 67.88 -32.42
CA ALA A 10 -8.77 67.13 -33.66
C ALA A 10 -7.48 66.95 -34.50
N VAL A 11 -6.61 67.97 -34.56
CA VAL A 11 -5.30 67.87 -35.26
C VAL A 11 -4.35 66.90 -34.54
N LEU A 12 -4.36 66.89 -33.19
CA LEU A 12 -3.58 65.92 -32.40
C LEU A 12 -4.06 64.48 -32.60
N LEU A 13 -5.37 64.23 -32.67
CA LEU A 13 -5.93 62.90 -32.92
C LEU A 13 -5.69 62.39 -34.35
N ILE A 14 -5.69 63.26 -35.36
CA ILE A 14 -5.41 62.87 -36.76
C ILE A 14 -3.92 62.53 -36.94
N SER A 15 -3.02 63.15 -36.17
CA SER A 15 -1.57 62.87 -36.23
C SER A 15 -1.18 61.47 -35.71
N GLN A 16 -2.06 60.80 -34.96
CA GLN A 16 -1.80 59.45 -34.43
C GLN A 16 -2.22 58.32 -35.39
N LEU A 17 -2.92 58.62 -36.49
CA LEU A 17 -3.48 57.63 -37.41
C LEU A 17 -2.63 57.35 -38.65
N THR A 18 -1.47 57.99 -38.81
CA THR A 18 -0.61 57.84 -40.00
C THR A 18 0.82 57.45 -39.66
N ILE A 19 0.99 56.33 -38.96
CA ILE A 19 2.21 55.53 -39.07
C ILE A 19 1.79 54.13 -39.49
N ALA A 20 1.35 54.02 -40.75
CA ALA A 20 1.33 52.74 -41.43
C ALA A 20 2.79 52.27 -41.54
N GLN A 21 3.20 51.35 -40.68
CA GLN A 21 4.50 50.71 -40.77
C GLN A 21 4.50 49.80 -42.00
N THR A 22 4.87 50.35 -43.15
CA THR A 22 5.30 49.53 -44.29
C THR A 22 6.53 48.76 -43.84
N VAL A 23 6.38 47.44 -43.58
CA VAL A 23 7.50 46.54 -43.34
C VAL A 23 8.24 46.39 -44.67
N THR A 24 9.26 47.21 -44.88
CA THR A 24 10.19 47.03 -46.00
C THR A 24 11.11 45.86 -45.65
N ILE A 25 11.12 44.81 -46.49
CA ILE A 25 12.08 43.71 -46.34
C ILE A 25 13.47 44.28 -46.63
N ILE A 26 14.26 44.51 -45.58
CA ILE A 26 15.65 44.94 -45.69
C ILE A 26 16.48 43.70 -46.06
N ASN A 27 16.89 43.60 -47.33
CA ASN A 27 17.74 42.53 -47.82
C ASN A 27 19.21 43.02 -47.92
N ASP A 28 19.85 43.25 -46.77
CA ASP A 28 21.28 43.61 -46.75
C ASP A 28 22.14 42.33 -46.81
N PRO A 29 23.07 42.21 -47.79
CA PRO A 29 23.93 41.04 -47.92
C PRO A 29 24.76 40.70 -46.68
N SER A 30 25.13 41.70 -45.87
CA SER A 30 25.93 41.55 -44.65
C SER A 30 25.13 40.93 -43.51
N ILE A 31 23.84 41.28 -43.40
CA ILE A 31 22.90 40.72 -42.41
C ILE A 31 22.48 39.31 -42.85
N VAL A 32 22.13 39.14 -44.12
CA VAL A 32 21.81 37.81 -44.70
C VAL A 32 22.97 36.84 -44.55
N ALA A 33 24.21 37.32 -44.71
CA ALA A 33 25.41 36.54 -44.41
C ALA A 33 25.46 36.12 -42.93
N GLN A 34 25.18 37.04 -42.01
CA GLN A 34 25.17 36.74 -40.58
C GLN A 34 24.11 35.70 -40.20
N GLU A 35 22.96 35.68 -40.89
CA GLU A 35 21.95 34.63 -40.73
C GLU A 35 22.43 33.30 -41.33
N LYS A 36 22.98 33.32 -42.55
CA LYS A 36 23.55 32.15 -43.23
C LYS A 36 24.71 31.51 -42.45
N ARG A 37 25.41 32.27 -41.60
CA ARG A 37 26.38 31.76 -40.61
C ARG A 37 25.80 30.69 -39.71
N ASN A 38 24.54 30.84 -39.32
CA ASN A 38 23.87 29.95 -38.40
C ASN A 38 23.27 28.73 -39.14
N VAL A 39 23.43 28.63 -40.47
CA VAL A 39 22.84 27.59 -41.33
C VAL A 39 23.94 26.66 -41.86
N PHE A 40 23.54 25.45 -42.31
CA PHE A 40 24.42 24.41 -42.86
C PHE A 40 25.23 24.82 -44.13
N GLN A 41 24.91 25.95 -44.77
CA GLN A 41 25.52 26.40 -46.03
C GLN A 41 27.04 26.57 -45.95
N LYS A 42 27.78 26.07 -46.95
CA LYS A 42 29.25 26.06 -46.99
C LYS A 42 29.84 27.45 -46.71
N TRP A 43 30.90 27.48 -45.91
CA TRP A 43 31.63 28.69 -45.61
C TRP A 43 32.31 29.23 -46.89
N GLY A 44 32.14 30.53 -47.18
CA GLY A 44 32.69 31.17 -48.37
C GLY A 44 31.62 31.61 -49.38
N ASP A 45 30.59 30.80 -49.62
CA ASP A 45 29.55 31.04 -50.63
C ASP A 45 28.71 32.31 -50.36
N TRP A 46 28.60 32.69 -49.09
CA TRP A 46 27.78 33.82 -48.66
C TRP A 46 28.59 34.95 -48.02
N LYS A 47 29.94 34.88 -48.07
CA LYS A 47 30.80 35.91 -47.46
C LYS A 47 30.53 37.26 -48.11
N PRO A 48 30.11 38.29 -47.35
CA PRO A 48 29.84 39.59 -47.92
C PRO A 48 31.16 40.23 -48.34
N THR A 49 31.18 40.79 -49.55
CA THR A 49 32.35 41.49 -50.09
C THR A 49 32.33 42.95 -49.66
N ALA A 50 33.48 43.44 -49.19
CA ALA A 50 33.60 44.83 -48.77
C ALA A 50 33.66 45.75 -50.00
N LYS A 51 32.75 46.73 -50.10
CA LYS A 51 32.97 47.89 -50.98
C LYS A 51 33.93 48.85 -50.27
N ARG A 52 35.11 49.07 -50.86
CA ARG A 52 36.16 49.91 -50.30
C ARG A 52 36.47 51.08 -51.22
N PHE A 53 36.69 52.24 -50.62
CA PHE A 53 37.22 53.42 -51.30
C PHE A 53 38.37 53.96 -50.43
N LEU A 54 39.55 54.15 -51.04
CA LEU A 54 40.78 54.59 -50.34
C LEU A 54 41.11 53.78 -49.07
N GLY A 55 40.87 52.47 -49.10
CA GLY A 55 41.12 51.56 -47.96
C GLY A 55 40.05 51.55 -46.86
N ILE A 56 39.07 52.45 -46.92
CA ILE A 56 37.97 52.55 -45.96
C ILE A 56 36.72 51.84 -46.52
N ASN A 57 36.04 51.04 -45.69
CA ASN A 57 34.79 50.40 -46.08
C ASN A 57 33.68 51.46 -46.16
N THR A 58 33.04 51.60 -47.32
CA THR A 58 31.97 52.59 -47.55
C THR A 58 30.57 52.09 -47.19
N ASN A 59 30.41 50.78 -46.96
CA ASN A 59 29.15 50.18 -46.49
C ASN A 59 29.15 50.10 -44.95
N VAL A 60 28.25 50.86 -44.31
CA VAL A 60 28.08 50.92 -42.85
C VAL A 60 27.60 49.58 -42.29
N ALA A 61 26.63 48.92 -42.91
CA ALA A 61 26.13 47.61 -42.48
C ALA A 61 27.22 46.53 -42.55
N TYR A 62 28.08 46.59 -43.57
CA TYR A 62 29.25 45.72 -43.63
C TYR A 62 30.25 46.02 -42.52
N ALA A 63 30.51 47.31 -42.26
CA ALA A 63 31.52 47.72 -41.30
C ALA A 63 31.14 47.31 -39.86
N SER A 64 29.85 47.40 -39.51
CA SER A 64 29.30 47.03 -38.20
C SER A 64 29.20 45.52 -38.00
N VAL A 65 28.91 44.74 -39.04
CA VAL A 65 28.73 43.29 -38.90
C VAL A 65 30.04 42.51 -39.11
N TRP A 66 30.87 42.91 -40.09
CA TRP A 66 32.05 42.15 -40.53
C TRP A 66 33.33 43.00 -40.66
N GLY A 67 33.26 44.30 -40.46
CA GLY A 67 34.37 45.22 -40.65
C GLY A 67 35.11 45.56 -39.37
N TRP A 68 35.67 46.76 -39.32
CA TRP A 68 36.48 47.25 -38.21
C TRP A 68 35.64 47.63 -36.98
N MET A 69 34.34 47.93 -37.17
CA MET A 69 33.38 48.20 -36.10
C MET A 69 32.71 46.92 -35.56
N ALA A 70 33.03 45.76 -36.13
CA ALA A 70 32.39 44.50 -35.73
C ALA A 70 32.98 43.95 -34.42
N PRO A 71 32.16 43.22 -33.62
CA PRO A 71 32.66 42.49 -32.46
C PRO A 71 33.80 41.54 -32.84
N SER A 72 34.72 41.28 -31.90
CA SER A 72 35.88 40.38 -32.10
C SER A 72 35.45 39.05 -32.72
N GLN A 73 34.39 38.45 -32.19
CA GLN A 73 33.82 37.18 -32.66
C GLN A 73 33.50 37.17 -34.17
N ASN A 74 32.89 38.24 -34.70
CA ASN A 74 32.55 38.31 -36.12
C ASN A 74 33.78 38.55 -37.00
N ARG A 75 34.77 39.30 -36.50
CA ARG A 75 36.05 39.53 -37.16
C ARG A 75 36.89 38.25 -37.22
N ASP A 76 36.89 37.47 -36.14
CA ASP A 76 37.56 36.18 -36.03
C ASP A 76 36.91 35.15 -36.97
N TYR A 77 35.58 35.14 -37.06
CA TYR A 77 34.86 34.36 -38.07
C TYR A 77 35.31 34.68 -39.49
N LYS A 78 35.41 35.97 -39.85
CA LYS A 78 35.72 36.43 -41.21
C LYS A 78 37.13 36.07 -41.67
N ASN A 79 38.09 36.11 -40.74
CA ASN A 79 39.52 36.00 -41.01
C ASN A 79 40.13 34.67 -40.52
N GLY A 80 39.37 33.83 -39.82
CA GLY A 80 39.82 32.59 -39.18
C GLY A 80 39.25 31.31 -39.79
N LYS A 81 39.44 30.19 -39.07
CA LYS A 81 38.89 28.86 -39.42
C LYS A 81 37.36 28.88 -39.32
N ASP A 82 36.69 28.04 -40.12
CA ASP A 82 35.24 27.88 -40.05
C ASP A 82 34.80 27.41 -38.64
N ILE A 83 34.18 28.30 -37.88
CA ILE A 83 33.72 28.07 -36.50
C ILE A 83 32.20 27.90 -36.40
N ARG A 84 31.52 27.58 -37.52
CA ARG A 84 30.06 27.36 -37.56
C ARG A 84 29.62 26.31 -36.53
N PRO A 85 28.56 26.60 -35.74
CA PRO A 85 28.06 25.67 -34.74
C PRO A 85 27.47 24.39 -35.34
N LEU A 86 26.83 24.47 -36.52
CA LEU A 86 26.13 23.37 -37.20
C LEU A 86 26.95 22.67 -38.30
N LYS A 87 28.25 22.97 -38.42
CA LYS A 87 29.12 22.21 -39.33
C LYS A 87 29.22 20.75 -38.85
N PRO A 88 29.60 19.77 -39.68
CA PRO A 88 29.71 18.37 -39.26
C PRO A 88 30.53 18.15 -37.97
N THR A 89 31.63 18.88 -37.79
CA THR A 89 32.48 18.87 -36.57
C THR A 89 32.18 20.04 -35.61
N GLY A 90 31.01 20.65 -35.73
CA GLY A 90 30.59 21.82 -34.97
C GLY A 90 30.08 21.46 -33.58
N LEU A 91 30.14 22.44 -32.67
CA LEU A 91 29.78 22.25 -31.28
C LEU A 91 28.32 21.82 -31.08
N GLN A 92 27.39 22.30 -31.91
CA GLN A 92 25.98 21.94 -31.75
C GLN A 92 25.68 20.51 -32.19
N ASN A 93 26.35 20.02 -33.25
CA ASN A 93 26.19 18.61 -33.65
C ASN A 93 26.81 17.66 -32.63
N GLN A 94 27.94 18.05 -32.00
CA GLN A 94 28.51 17.30 -30.88
C GLN A 94 27.57 17.27 -29.67
N ARG A 95 26.96 18.41 -29.32
CA ARG A 95 25.95 18.47 -28.25
C ARG A 95 24.71 17.66 -28.57
N TYR A 96 24.26 17.68 -29.82
CA TYR A 96 23.12 16.87 -30.24
C TYR A 96 23.42 15.38 -30.13
N LEU A 97 24.63 14.95 -30.52
CA LEU A 97 25.06 13.56 -30.34
C LEU A 97 25.07 13.16 -28.85
N LEU A 98 25.67 14.00 -28.00
CA LEU A 98 25.67 13.78 -26.54
C LEU A 98 24.24 13.74 -25.97
N LEU A 99 23.36 14.62 -26.42
CA LEU A 99 21.96 14.63 -26.00
C LEU A 99 21.24 13.34 -26.40
N LEU A 100 21.52 12.78 -27.58
CA LEU A 100 20.96 11.49 -27.99
C LEU A 100 21.47 10.34 -27.12
N GLU A 101 22.74 10.37 -26.72
CA GLU A 101 23.32 9.40 -25.79
C GLU A 101 22.68 9.52 -24.40
N GLU A 102 22.57 10.75 -23.86
CA GLU A 102 21.89 11.04 -22.59
C GLU A 102 20.41 10.64 -22.61
N GLU A 103 19.71 10.86 -23.74
CA GLU A 103 18.31 10.44 -23.91
C GLU A 103 18.18 8.91 -23.90
N ALA A 104 19.13 8.20 -24.53
CA ALA A 104 19.16 6.74 -24.52
C ALA A 104 19.39 6.19 -23.11
N ASP A 105 20.27 6.81 -22.34
CA ASP A 105 20.52 6.42 -20.94
C ASP A 105 19.35 6.79 -20.02
N ALA A 106 18.72 7.95 -20.22
CA ALA A 106 17.51 8.33 -19.50
C ALA A 106 16.37 7.31 -19.72
N LYS A 107 16.18 6.84 -20.97
CA LYS A 107 15.21 5.79 -21.29
C LYS A 107 15.49 4.47 -20.58
N LYS A 108 16.75 4.07 -20.43
CA LYS A 108 17.11 2.85 -19.66
C LYS A 108 16.75 3.01 -18.19
N ILE A 109 17.10 4.15 -17.60
CA ILE A 109 16.79 4.47 -16.20
C ILE A 109 15.28 4.51 -15.97
N GLU A 110 14.51 5.05 -16.91
CA GLU A 110 13.05 5.06 -16.86
C GLU A 110 12.48 3.65 -16.81
N VAL A 111 12.91 2.75 -17.71
CA VAL A 111 12.48 1.35 -17.73
C VAL A 111 12.84 0.62 -16.44
N GLU A 112 14.04 0.84 -15.91
CA GLU A 112 14.47 0.26 -14.64
C GLU A 112 13.63 0.76 -13.46
N SER A 113 13.39 2.08 -13.39
CA SER A 113 12.54 2.71 -12.38
C SER A 113 11.12 2.15 -12.42
N ASP A 114 10.53 2.04 -13.62
CA ASP A 114 9.21 1.46 -13.82
C ASP A 114 9.14 -0.01 -13.38
N SER A 115 10.20 -0.77 -13.66
CA SER A 115 10.28 -2.17 -13.23
C SER A 115 10.32 -2.29 -11.70
N ILE A 116 11.08 -1.40 -11.03
CA ILE A 116 11.17 -1.34 -9.57
C ILE A 116 9.82 -0.92 -8.99
N ALA A 117 9.15 0.07 -9.57
CA ALA A 117 7.85 0.53 -9.13
C ALA A 117 6.79 -0.59 -9.23
N LYS A 118 6.74 -1.28 -10.37
CA LYS A 118 5.84 -2.43 -10.57
C LYS A 118 6.12 -3.55 -9.58
N ARG A 119 7.40 -3.87 -9.32
CA ARG A 119 7.80 -4.89 -8.35
C ARG A 119 7.41 -4.50 -6.92
N LYS A 120 7.67 -3.25 -6.53
CA LYS A 120 7.28 -2.72 -5.21
C LYS A 120 5.77 -2.80 -4.99
N LEU A 121 4.97 -2.46 -6.01
CA LEU A 121 3.52 -2.58 -5.93
C LEU A 121 3.11 -4.05 -5.76
N ALA A 122 3.69 -4.97 -6.52
CA ALA A 122 3.43 -6.41 -6.38
C ALA A 122 3.81 -6.93 -4.99
N ASP A 123 4.99 -6.56 -4.48
CA ASP A 123 5.47 -6.93 -3.15
C ASP A 123 4.55 -6.35 -2.06
N PHE A 124 4.14 -5.09 -2.19
CA PHE A 124 3.18 -4.45 -1.29
C PHE A 124 1.84 -5.20 -1.28
N MET A 125 1.27 -5.50 -2.45
CA MET A 125 0.01 -6.25 -2.56
C MET A 125 0.11 -7.65 -1.95
N HIS A 126 1.28 -8.28 -1.99
CA HIS A 126 1.55 -9.57 -1.38
C HIS A 126 1.68 -9.54 0.16
N MET A 127 2.06 -8.40 0.73
CA MET A 127 2.19 -8.22 2.19
C MET A 127 0.91 -7.69 2.83
N THR A 128 0.17 -6.86 2.11
CA THR A 128 -0.97 -6.13 2.69
C THR A 128 -2.12 -7.07 3.10
N PRO A 129 -2.86 -6.73 4.16
CA PRO A 129 -4.07 -7.45 4.58
C PRO A 129 -5.31 -7.13 3.71
N ILE A 130 -5.24 -6.09 2.87
CA ILE A 130 -6.40 -5.59 2.09
C ILE A 130 -6.90 -6.65 1.10
N THR A 131 -6.01 -7.45 0.55
CA THR A 131 -6.32 -8.47 -0.47
C THR A 131 -6.74 -9.81 0.11
N VAL A 132 -6.75 -9.96 1.44
CA VAL A 132 -6.98 -11.25 2.11
C VAL A 132 -8.34 -11.84 1.80
N ASP A 133 -9.38 -11.01 1.67
CA ASP A 133 -10.72 -11.52 1.37
C ASP A 133 -10.87 -12.05 -0.05
N ALA A 134 -9.96 -11.68 -0.96
CA ALA A 134 -9.90 -12.19 -2.32
C ALA A 134 -8.98 -13.41 -2.46
N ASP A 135 -8.32 -13.86 -1.38
CA ASP A 135 -7.43 -15.01 -1.47
C ASP A 135 -8.19 -16.31 -1.75
N PRO A 136 -7.87 -17.05 -2.83
CA PRO A 136 -8.61 -18.25 -3.22
C PRO A 136 -8.58 -19.34 -2.13
N LEU A 137 -7.43 -19.60 -1.51
CA LEU A 137 -7.32 -20.60 -0.45
C LEU A 137 -8.11 -20.21 0.80
N TRP A 138 -8.13 -18.92 1.13
CA TRP A 138 -8.96 -18.38 2.21
C TRP A 138 -10.45 -18.63 1.92
N LEU A 139 -10.91 -18.23 0.73
CA LEU A 139 -12.29 -18.38 0.30
C LEU A 139 -12.75 -19.84 0.27
N LEU A 140 -11.93 -20.75 -0.25
CA LEU A 140 -12.28 -22.16 -0.44
C LEU A 140 -12.29 -22.96 0.86
N TYR A 141 -11.38 -22.66 1.80
CA TYR A 141 -11.17 -23.50 2.98
C TYR A 141 -11.33 -22.73 4.29
N TYR A 142 -10.42 -21.79 4.57
CA TYR A 142 -10.29 -21.18 5.90
C TYR A 142 -11.48 -20.31 6.30
N LYS A 143 -12.10 -19.60 5.35
CA LYS A 143 -13.27 -18.77 5.61
C LYS A 143 -14.36 -19.57 6.31
N ARG A 144 -14.74 -20.72 5.76
CA ARG A 144 -15.77 -21.59 6.36
C ARG A 144 -15.33 -22.15 7.71
N MET A 145 -14.09 -22.61 7.82
CA MET A 145 -13.59 -23.29 9.02
C MET A 145 -13.37 -22.36 10.21
N LEU A 146 -12.98 -21.10 9.97
CA LEU A 146 -12.72 -20.10 11.02
C LEU A 146 -13.91 -19.17 11.27
N THR A 147 -14.99 -19.26 10.49
CA THR A 147 -16.24 -18.52 10.77
C THR A 147 -16.80 -18.82 12.18
N PRO A 148 -16.84 -20.09 12.65
CA PRO A 148 -17.26 -20.39 14.03
C PRO A 148 -16.40 -19.70 15.09
N LEU A 149 -15.08 -19.67 14.91
CA LEU A 149 -14.15 -18.97 15.82
C LEU A 149 -14.46 -17.46 15.84
N LYS A 150 -14.67 -16.85 14.67
CA LYS A 150 -15.01 -15.43 14.54
C LYS A 150 -16.35 -15.09 15.19
N ASN A 151 -17.34 -15.96 15.05
CA ASN A 151 -18.69 -15.74 15.58
C ASN A 151 -18.83 -16.12 17.06
N PHE A 152 -17.85 -16.83 17.62
CA PHE A 152 -17.84 -17.14 19.04
C PHE A 152 -17.67 -15.84 19.83
N PRO A 153 -18.38 -15.63 20.96
CA PRO A 153 -18.26 -14.42 21.77
C PRO A 153 -16.83 -14.20 22.32
N ASP A 154 -16.39 -12.96 22.45
CA ASP A 154 -15.06 -12.62 23.02
C ASP A 154 -15.03 -12.85 24.54
N GLU A 155 -16.13 -12.53 25.21
CA GLU A 155 -16.29 -12.72 26.66
C GLU A 155 -17.56 -13.52 26.94
N PRO A 156 -17.52 -14.84 26.81
CA PRO A 156 -18.66 -15.70 27.15
C PRO A 156 -18.91 -15.68 28.67
N VAL A 157 -20.08 -15.19 29.07
CA VAL A 157 -20.50 -15.08 30.48
C VAL A 157 -21.43 -16.24 30.85
N ASN A 158 -22.29 -16.64 29.93
CA ASN A 158 -23.37 -17.59 30.22
C ASN A 158 -23.02 -19.03 29.80
N TYR A 159 -23.64 -20.00 30.47
CA TYR A 159 -23.50 -21.42 30.13
C TYR A 159 -23.87 -21.73 28.67
N MET A 160 -24.89 -21.04 28.13
CA MET A 160 -25.34 -21.19 26.73
C MET A 160 -24.30 -20.70 25.72
N GLU A 161 -23.61 -19.61 26.02
CA GLU A 161 -22.55 -19.05 25.15
C GLU A 161 -21.34 -19.98 25.08
N TRP A 162 -20.99 -20.59 26.22
CA TRP A 162 -20.01 -21.67 26.28
C TRP A 162 -20.54 -23.01 25.72
N GLY A 163 -21.82 -23.07 25.33
CA GLY A 163 -22.49 -24.25 24.78
C GLY A 163 -22.79 -25.37 25.78
N PHE A 164 -22.65 -25.15 27.09
CA PHE A 164 -23.05 -26.12 28.10
C PHE A 164 -24.57 -26.35 28.08
N LYS A 165 -25.00 -27.57 28.37
CA LYS A 165 -26.43 -27.92 28.43
C LYS A 165 -27.08 -27.59 29.78
N ASN A 166 -26.31 -27.71 30.86
CA ASN A 166 -26.80 -27.61 32.23
C ASN A 166 -26.03 -26.50 32.96
N GLN A 167 -26.73 -25.68 33.74
CA GLN A 167 -26.14 -24.64 34.57
C GLN A 167 -25.23 -25.23 35.66
N GLU A 168 -25.64 -26.33 36.30
CA GLU A 168 -24.87 -27.00 37.35
C GLU A 168 -23.47 -27.44 36.88
N SER A 169 -23.34 -27.90 35.62
CA SER A 169 -22.04 -28.33 35.11
C SER A 169 -21.14 -27.15 34.73
N PHE A 170 -21.74 -26.02 34.36
CA PHE A 170 -21.02 -24.77 34.12
C PHE A 170 -20.46 -24.19 35.43
N GLU A 171 -21.27 -24.10 36.48
CA GLU A 171 -20.84 -23.64 37.82
C GLU A 171 -19.75 -24.54 38.41
N LEU A 172 -19.85 -25.85 38.16
CA LEU A 172 -18.81 -26.79 38.56
C LEU A 172 -17.51 -26.59 37.77
N ALA A 173 -17.59 -26.35 36.45
CA ALA A 173 -16.41 -26.02 35.65
C ALA A 173 -15.78 -24.67 36.07
N GLN A 174 -16.60 -23.70 36.49
CA GLN A 174 -16.15 -22.42 37.00
C GLN A 174 -15.41 -22.59 38.33
N SER A 175 -15.97 -23.36 39.28
CA SER A 175 -15.35 -23.59 40.58
C SER A 175 -14.05 -24.42 40.50
N LEU A 176 -13.93 -25.30 39.51
CA LEU A 176 -12.71 -26.05 39.23
C LEU A 176 -11.62 -25.22 38.51
N GLY A 177 -11.93 -24.02 38.02
CA GLY A 177 -11.00 -23.18 37.26
C GLY A 177 -10.81 -23.61 35.80
N ASP A 178 -11.59 -24.59 35.31
CA ASP A 178 -11.49 -25.11 33.93
C ASP A 178 -11.84 -24.01 32.90
N LEU A 179 -12.76 -23.10 33.23
CA LEU A 179 -13.16 -21.97 32.35
C LEU A 179 -12.04 -20.97 32.09
N LYS A 180 -11.14 -20.74 33.05
CA LYS A 180 -10.02 -19.80 32.88
C LYS A 180 -9.06 -20.29 31.79
N SER A 181 -8.69 -21.57 31.85
CA SER A 181 -7.81 -22.19 30.85
C SER A 181 -8.46 -22.21 29.46
N LEU A 182 -9.77 -22.48 29.40
CA LEU A 182 -10.52 -22.40 28.14
C LEU A 182 -10.54 -20.97 27.57
N LYS A 183 -10.71 -19.96 28.41
CA LYS A 183 -10.68 -18.56 27.97
C LYS A 183 -9.30 -18.18 27.41
N GLU A 184 -8.23 -18.54 28.10
CA GLU A 184 -6.86 -18.31 27.61
C GLU A 184 -6.63 -18.96 26.23
N GLN A 185 -7.09 -20.20 26.03
CA GLN A 185 -6.99 -20.88 24.74
C GLN A 185 -7.80 -20.19 23.64
N LEU A 186 -9.00 -19.72 23.96
CA LEU A 186 -9.85 -18.99 23.03
C LEU A 186 -9.20 -17.66 22.63
N ASP A 187 -8.71 -16.90 23.61
CA ASP A 187 -8.09 -15.60 23.41
C ASP A 187 -6.83 -15.76 22.53
N MET A 188 -5.97 -16.76 22.79
CA MET A 188 -4.83 -17.08 21.92
C MET A 188 -5.23 -17.38 20.47
N ALA A 189 -6.25 -18.21 20.27
CA ALA A 189 -6.72 -18.57 18.92
C ALA A 189 -7.29 -17.35 18.18
N LYS A 190 -8.01 -16.49 18.89
CA LYS A 190 -8.56 -15.24 18.34
C LYS A 190 -7.48 -14.23 18.02
N ASP A 191 -6.49 -14.06 18.89
CA ASP A 191 -5.37 -13.16 18.66
C ASP A 191 -4.59 -13.57 17.40
N LYS A 192 -4.28 -14.86 17.24
CA LYS A 192 -3.64 -15.36 16.02
C LYS A 192 -4.47 -15.09 14.77
N TYR A 193 -5.78 -15.32 14.85
CA TYR A 193 -6.70 -15.01 13.77
C TYR A 193 -6.71 -13.51 13.43
N GLN A 194 -6.74 -12.64 14.43
CA GLN A 194 -6.72 -11.19 14.25
C GLN A 194 -5.39 -10.74 13.64
N ILE A 195 -4.25 -11.20 14.15
CA ILE A 195 -2.92 -10.91 13.61
C ILE A 195 -2.85 -11.32 12.13
N ALA A 196 -3.34 -12.50 11.78
CA ALA A 196 -3.38 -12.95 10.39
C ALA A 196 -4.25 -12.06 9.48
N ARG A 197 -5.23 -11.35 10.05
CA ARG A 197 -6.15 -10.46 9.31
C ARG A 197 -5.71 -9.02 9.25
N SER A 198 -4.93 -8.52 10.22
CA SER A 198 -4.60 -7.10 10.34
C SER A 198 -3.14 -6.79 10.05
N ALA A 199 -2.21 -7.72 10.29
CA ALA A 199 -0.79 -7.44 10.18
C ALA A 199 -0.28 -7.56 8.73
N ASP A 200 0.64 -6.67 8.38
CA ASP A 200 1.41 -6.73 7.15
C ASP A 200 2.37 -7.91 7.19
N MET A 201 2.11 -8.91 6.36
CA MET A 201 2.93 -10.12 6.31
C MET A 201 2.79 -10.84 4.98
N PRO A 202 3.79 -11.64 4.59
CA PRO A 202 3.71 -12.40 3.36
C PRO A 202 2.52 -13.35 3.40
N ARG A 203 1.81 -13.47 2.28
CA ARG A 203 0.70 -14.39 2.07
C ARG A 203 0.92 -15.80 2.63
N GLY A 204 2.10 -16.40 2.41
CA GLY A 204 2.43 -17.73 2.94
C GLY A 204 2.41 -17.79 4.46
N LYS A 205 2.98 -16.79 5.15
CA LYS A 205 2.98 -16.69 6.62
C LYS A 205 1.56 -16.51 7.16
N ARG A 206 0.73 -15.76 6.45
CA ARG A 206 -0.69 -15.57 6.78
C ARG A 206 -1.46 -16.90 6.78
N PHE A 207 -1.24 -17.76 5.78
CA PHE A 207 -1.87 -19.08 5.74
C PHE A 207 -1.41 -19.99 6.87
N LEU A 208 -0.13 -19.93 7.25
CA LEU A 208 0.37 -20.67 8.42
C LEU A 208 -0.36 -20.23 9.69
N LEU A 209 -0.53 -18.92 9.90
CA LEU A 209 -1.29 -18.42 11.06
C LEU A 209 -2.76 -18.83 11.03
N TYR A 210 -3.43 -18.84 9.86
CA TYR A 210 -4.79 -19.39 9.77
C TYR A 210 -4.84 -20.87 10.12
N HIS A 211 -3.83 -21.62 9.72
CA HIS A 211 -3.75 -23.04 10.06
C HIS A 211 -3.54 -23.24 11.56
N GLU A 212 -2.63 -22.48 12.17
CA GLU A 212 -2.40 -22.52 13.61
C GLU A 212 -3.66 -22.13 14.40
N ALA A 213 -4.31 -21.02 14.04
CA ALA A 213 -5.56 -20.60 14.67
C ALA A 213 -6.68 -21.66 14.53
N LEU A 214 -6.72 -22.36 13.39
CA LEU A 214 -7.67 -23.45 13.17
C LEU A 214 -7.35 -24.67 14.04
N MET A 215 -6.08 -25.01 14.21
CA MET A 215 -5.67 -26.11 15.08
C MET A 215 -5.99 -25.80 16.54
N GLU A 216 -5.65 -24.60 17.01
CA GLU A 216 -5.99 -24.15 18.37
C GLU A 216 -7.50 -24.10 18.61
N TRP A 217 -8.28 -23.68 17.61
CA TRP A 217 -9.74 -23.74 17.69
C TRP A 217 -10.27 -25.17 17.85
N ARG A 218 -9.68 -26.14 17.16
CA ARG A 218 -10.07 -27.56 17.28
C ARG A 218 -9.69 -28.12 18.65
N ASP A 219 -8.50 -27.77 19.14
CA ASP A 219 -8.04 -28.16 20.45
C ASP A 219 -8.92 -27.56 21.55
N PHE A 220 -9.28 -26.28 21.44
CA PHE A 220 -10.26 -25.62 22.29
C PHE A 220 -11.59 -26.38 22.32
N LEU A 221 -12.16 -26.72 21.15
CA LEU A 221 -13.44 -27.46 21.09
C LEU A 221 -13.33 -28.84 21.75
N SER A 222 -12.20 -29.52 21.57
CA SER A 222 -11.95 -30.82 22.21
C SER A 222 -11.88 -30.70 23.73
N ASN A 223 -11.20 -29.67 24.24
CA ASN A 223 -11.07 -29.39 25.66
C ASN A 223 -12.42 -28.99 26.26
N LEU A 224 -13.18 -28.12 25.58
CA LEU A 224 -14.52 -27.71 25.99
C LEU A 224 -15.45 -28.92 26.13
N ARG A 225 -15.40 -29.84 25.16
CA ARG A 225 -16.15 -31.09 25.22
C ARG A 225 -15.73 -31.95 26.41
N ARG A 226 -14.42 -32.12 26.62
CA ARG A 226 -13.87 -32.90 27.74
C ARG A 226 -14.33 -32.34 29.09
N TYR A 227 -14.25 -31.02 29.29
CA TYR A 227 -14.69 -30.39 30.53
C TYR A 227 -16.20 -30.53 30.76
N ARG A 228 -17.00 -30.43 29.69
CA ARG A 228 -18.43 -30.67 29.76
C ARG A 228 -18.77 -32.10 30.18
N GLU A 229 -18.13 -33.09 29.56
CA GLU A 229 -18.33 -34.51 29.87
C GLU A 229 -17.90 -34.80 31.31
N LYS A 230 -16.72 -34.31 31.73
CA LYS A 230 -16.23 -34.40 33.12
C LYS A 230 -17.25 -33.81 34.11
N GLY A 231 -17.80 -32.64 33.81
CA GLY A 231 -18.79 -31.99 34.67
C GLY A 231 -20.08 -32.81 34.82
N ILE A 232 -20.58 -33.39 33.73
CA ILE A 232 -21.76 -34.27 33.76
C ILE A 232 -21.46 -35.52 34.61
N THR A 233 -20.34 -36.19 34.37
CA THR A 233 -19.95 -37.39 35.13
C THR A 233 -19.81 -37.10 36.63
N LEU A 234 -19.22 -35.97 37.01
CA LEU A 234 -19.10 -35.58 38.41
C LEU A 234 -20.47 -35.32 39.06
N LEU A 235 -21.41 -34.70 38.35
CA LEU A 235 -22.78 -34.52 38.85
C LEU A 235 -23.50 -35.86 39.01
N GLU A 236 -23.32 -36.80 38.09
CA GLU A 236 -23.88 -38.15 38.20
C GLU A 236 -23.30 -38.93 39.39
N ILE A 237 -21.98 -38.88 39.56
CA ILE A 237 -21.29 -39.48 40.72
C ILE A 237 -21.83 -38.91 42.03
N ASN A 238 -21.97 -37.58 42.13
CA ASN A 238 -22.51 -36.92 43.32
C ASN A 238 -23.96 -37.35 43.60
N LYS A 239 -24.79 -37.50 42.57
CA LYS A 239 -26.17 -38.00 42.70
C LYS A 239 -26.20 -39.45 43.17
N LEU A 240 -25.31 -40.31 42.66
CA LEU A 240 -25.19 -41.71 43.10
C LEU A 240 -24.73 -41.80 44.56
N TRP A 241 -23.71 -41.03 44.94
CA TRP A 241 -23.25 -40.93 46.33
C TRP A 241 -24.34 -40.47 47.29
N ALA A 242 -25.12 -39.45 46.90
CA ALA A 242 -26.24 -38.98 47.70
C ALA A 242 -27.33 -40.05 47.87
N LYS A 243 -27.59 -40.86 46.83
CA LYS A 243 -28.51 -42.01 46.91
C LYS A 243 -27.98 -43.09 47.85
N MET A 244 -26.70 -43.46 47.74
CA MET A 244 -26.07 -44.44 48.62
C MET A 244 -26.11 -44.01 50.08
N LYS A 245 -25.82 -42.73 50.38
CA LYS A 245 -25.90 -42.20 51.75
C LYS A 245 -27.34 -42.18 52.30
N LYS A 246 -28.34 -42.00 51.43
CA LYS A 246 -29.76 -42.10 51.81
C LYS A 246 -30.18 -43.56 52.03
N SER A 247 -29.71 -44.51 51.22
CA SER A 247 -29.98 -45.94 51.43
C SER A 247 -29.30 -46.47 52.68
N GLU A 248 -28.10 -45.99 53.02
CA GLU A 248 -27.39 -46.35 54.25
C GLU A 248 -28.21 -46.00 55.51
N LYS A 249 -28.90 -44.86 55.50
CA LYS A 249 -29.83 -44.47 56.58
C LYS A 249 -31.10 -45.32 56.65
N ASN A 250 -31.45 -46.00 55.55
CA ASN A 250 -32.61 -46.90 55.45
C ASN A 250 -32.21 -48.39 55.54
N ILE A 251 -30.95 -48.71 55.86
CA ILE A 251 -30.59 -50.06 56.27
C ILE A 251 -31.38 -50.31 57.56
N PRO A 252 -32.30 -51.30 57.61
CA PRO A 252 -32.94 -51.65 58.87
C PRO A 252 -31.83 -51.91 59.88
N GLN A 253 -31.87 -51.25 61.05
CA GLN A 253 -30.95 -51.57 62.13
C GLN A 253 -30.97 -53.09 62.29
N MET A 254 -29.83 -53.76 62.03
CA MET A 254 -29.71 -55.17 62.36
C MET A 254 -29.98 -55.26 63.86
N GLU A 255 -31.13 -55.85 64.20
CA GLU A 255 -31.38 -56.28 65.56
C GLU A 255 -30.19 -57.16 65.95
N GLY A 256 -29.48 -56.82 67.02
CA GLY A 256 -28.35 -57.63 67.47
C GLY A 256 -28.80 -59.07 67.65
N ASP A 257 -27.94 -60.05 67.39
CA ASP A 257 -28.31 -61.48 67.32
C ASP A 257 -29.15 -61.96 68.52
N VAL A 258 -28.96 -61.37 69.70
CA VAL A 258 -29.76 -61.62 70.91
C VAL A 258 -31.24 -61.23 70.75
N ALA A 259 -31.54 -60.12 70.10
CA ALA A 259 -32.90 -59.66 69.82
C ALA A 259 -33.59 -60.58 68.79
N ILE A 260 -32.87 -60.97 67.74
CA ILE A 260 -33.36 -61.95 66.75
C ILE A 260 -33.67 -63.30 67.43
N VAL A 261 -32.74 -63.80 68.26
CA VAL A 261 -32.94 -65.05 69.01
C VAL A 261 -34.14 -64.95 69.95
N LYS A 262 -34.33 -63.82 70.66
CA LYS A 262 -35.51 -63.61 71.51
C LYS A 262 -36.81 -63.57 70.70
N GLN A 263 -36.81 -62.93 69.53
CA GLN A 263 -37.96 -62.89 68.64
C GLN A 263 -38.32 -64.28 68.13
N VAL A 264 -37.31 -65.07 67.72
CA VAL A 264 -37.49 -66.48 67.32
C VAL A 264 -38.01 -67.31 68.49
N MET A 265 -37.40 -67.23 69.67
CA MET A 265 -37.87 -67.97 70.85
C MET A 265 -39.31 -67.60 71.22
N ALA A 266 -39.70 -66.33 71.12
CA ALA A 266 -41.07 -65.88 71.37
C ALA A 266 -42.06 -66.42 70.32
N GLN A 267 -41.65 -66.49 69.05
CA GLN A 267 -42.49 -67.01 67.95
C GLN A 267 -42.76 -68.52 68.06
N TYR A 268 -41.85 -69.27 68.69
CA TYR A 268 -41.97 -70.73 68.87
C TYR A 268 -42.40 -71.15 70.28
N LYS A 269 -42.63 -70.20 71.20
CA LYS A 269 -42.98 -70.48 72.60
C LYS A 269 -44.26 -71.29 72.77
N ASP A 270 -45.22 -71.13 71.86
CA ASP A 270 -46.56 -71.75 71.95
C ASP A 270 -46.74 -72.93 70.98
N LYS A 271 -45.66 -73.42 70.36
CA LYS A 271 -45.68 -74.56 69.42
C LYS A 271 -45.26 -75.90 70.04
N PHE A 272 -45.01 -75.93 71.35
CA PHE A 272 -44.74 -77.14 72.14
C PHE A 272 -45.53 -77.13 73.43
#